data_AF-A0A956LFI3-F1
#
_entry.id   AF-A0A956LFI3-F1
#
_cell.length_a   1.000
_cell.length_b   1.000
_cell.length_c   1.000
_cell.angle_alpha   90.00
_cell.angle_beta   90.00
_cell.angle_gamma   90.00
#
_symmetry.space_group_name_H-M   'P 1'
#
loop_
_entity.id
_entity.type
_entity.pdbx_description
1 polymer ?
#
loop_
_entity_poly.entity_id
_entity_poly.type
_entity_poly.pdbx_seq_one_letter_code
_entity_poly.pdbx_strand_id
1 'polypeptide(L)'
;MRIKLHTFQAEDAWETVETHWNSPFFFWTRLGVRATPPVPLRVKVLGSVVEESDEGWINIGGASSILLQVVQARGQRGETVRLEFGEEVTEDDEQTR
;
A
#
# COMPACT_ATOMS: atom_id res chain seq x y z
N MET A 1 9.90 -7.11 7.70
CA MET A 1 9.85 -5.72 7.22
C MET A 1 10.63 -5.60 5.91
N ARG A 2 10.01 -5.04 4.86
CA ARG A 2 10.62 -4.77 3.55
C ARG A 2 10.49 -3.28 3.25
N ILE A 3 11.52 -2.67 2.67
CA ILE A 3 11.52 -1.24 2.32
C ILE A 3 11.68 -1.10 0.82
N LYS A 4 10.95 -0.17 0.21
CA LYS A 4 11.07 0.20 -1.20
C LYS A 4 11.07 1.71 -1.33
N LEU A 5 11.94 2.25 -2.19
CA LEU A 5 11.91 3.65 -2.57
C LEU A 5 11.17 3.77 -3.90
N HIS A 6 10.29 4.76 -4.01
CA HIS A 6 9.58 5.07 -5.24
C HIS A 6 9.72 6.56 -5.54
N THR A 7 10.14 6.88 -6.76
CA THR A 7 10.22 8.27 -7.26
C THR A 7 9.16 8.46 -8.34
N PHE A 8 8.23 9.37 -8.09
CA PHE A 8 7.11 9.63 -8.99
C PHE A 8 7.60 10.22 -10.32
N GLN A 9 7.11 9.63 -11.41
CA GLN A 9 7.44 10.04 -12.79
C GLN A 9 6.39 10.99 -13.38
N ALA A 10 5.15 10.84 -12.96
CA ALA A 10 4.00 11.63 -13.39
C ALA A 10 3.48 12.49 -12.24
N GLU A 11 2.91 13.64 -12.60
CA GLU A 11 2.31 14.57 -11.64
C GLU A 11 0.88 14.14 -11.34
N ASP A 12 0.55 13.98 -10.05
CA ASP A 12 -0.79 13.65 -9.54
C ASP A 12 -1.43 12.39 -10.19
N ALA A 13 -0.60 11.47 -10.66
CA ALA A 13 -1.04 10.20 -11.24
C ALA A 13 -0.84 9.05 -10.26
N TRP A 14 -1.73 8.07 -10.33
CA TRP A 14 -1.60 6.82 -9.60
C TRP A 14 -0.54 5.93 -10.24
N GLU A 15 0.57 5.75 -9.55
CA GLU A 15 1.67 4.89 -9.98
C GLU A 15 1.68 3.58 -9.19
N THR A 16 1.91 2.47 -9.88
CA THR A 16 2.02 1.17 -9.22
C THR A 16 3.34 1.09 -8.47
N VAL A 17 3.24 0.93 -7.15
CA VAL A 17 4.40 0.84 -6.27
C VAL A 17 4.67 -0.58 -5.80
N GLU A 18 3.69 -1.48 -5.79
CA GLU A 18 3.91 -2.89 -5.46
C GLU A 18 2.79 -3.77 -6.04
N THR A 19 3.11 -5.03 -6.31
CA THR A 19 2.12 -6.08 -6.60
C THR A 19 2.22 -7.15 -5.54
N HIS A 20 1.10 -7.45 -4.90
CA HIS A 20 1.01 -8.43 -3.82
C HIS A 20 0.03 -9.53 -4.17
N TRP A 21 0.38 -10.76 -3.81
CA TRP A 21 -0.54 -11.89 -3.86
C TRP A 21 -0.18 -12.81 -2.69
N ASN A 22 -1.20 -13.45 -2.12
CA ASN A 22 -1.04 -14.51 -1.13
C ASN A 22 -1.53 -15.82 -1.71
N SER A 23 -0.89 -16.89 -1.27
CA SER A 23 -1.45 -18.23 -1.44
C SER A 23 -2.85 -18.29 -0.81
N PRO A 24 -3.81 -19.00 -1.44
CA PRO A 24 -5.10 -19.28 -0.85
C PRO A 24 -5.00 -19.89 0.56
N PHE A 25 -3.90 -20.57 0.88
CA PHE A 25 -3.65 -21.15 2.19
C PHE A 25 -3.19 -20.15 3.26
N PHE A 26 -2.95 -18.88 2.91
CA PHE A 26 -2.52 -17.82 3.82
C PHE A 26 -3.35 -16.54 3.63
N PHE A 27 -4.61 -16.69 3.24
CA PHE A 27 -5.49 -15.57 2.90
C PHE A 27 -5.81 -14.64 4.09
N TRP A 28 -5.63 -15.10 5.33
CA TRP A 28 -5.88 -14.30 6.53
C TRP A 28 -4.72 -13.35 6.86
N THR A 29 -3.55 -13.53 6.25
CA THR A 29 -2.39 -12.69 6.51
C THR A 29 -2.62 -11.29 5.95
N ARG A 30 -2.37 -10.29 6.79
CA ARG A 30 -2.38 -8.88 6.41
C ARG A 30 -1.01 -8.26 6.66
N LEU A 31 -0.69 -7.27 5.84
CA LEU A 31 0.56 -6.51 5.91
C LEU A 31 0.21 -5.03 5.82
N GLY A 32 0.80 -4.23 6.71
CA GLY A 32 0.72 -2.79 6.65
C GLY A 32 1.70 -2.23 5.63
N VAL A 33 1.25 -1.26 4.84
CA VAL A 33 2.08 -0.45 3.95
C VAL A 33 2.06 0.97 4.47
N ARG A 34 3.24 1.54 4.75
CA ARG A 34 3.39 2.93 5.19
C ARG A 34 4.27 3.70 4.23
N ALA A 35 3.89 4.92 3.89
CA ALA A 35 4.65 5.83 3.04
C ALA A 35 5.23 6.98 3.87
N THR A 36 6.48 7.34 3.61
CA THR A 36 7.14 8.50 4.20
C THR A 36 7.87 9.29 3.11
N PRO A 37 7.52 10.56 2.84
CA PRO A 37 6.41 11.32 3.45
C PRO A 37 5.02 10.70 3.18
N PRO A 38 3.98 11.05 3.97
CA PRO A 38 2.63 10.56 3.77
C PRO A 38 2.09 10.97 2.40
N VAL A 39 1.62 10.00 1.63
CA VAL A 39 1.00 10.20 0.31
C VAL A 39 -0.23 9.31 0.16
N PRO A 40 -1.21 9.68 -0.66
CA PRO A 40 -2.36 8.82 -0.95
C PRO A 40 -1.93 7.45 -1.48
N LEU A 41 -2.49 6.40 -0.89
CA LEU A 41 -2.29 5.01 -1.24
C LEU A 41 -3.64 4.37 -1.62
N ARG A 42 -3.63 3.44 -2.57
CA ARG A 42 -4.80 2.61 -2.86
C ARG A 42 -4.41 1.21 -3.27
N VAL A 43 -5.33 0.27 -3.08
CA VAL A 43 -5.21 -1.12 -3.49
C VAL A 43 -6.23 -1.42 -4.57
N LYS A 44 -5.78 -2.02 -5.66
CA LYS A 44 -6.63 -2.51 -6.73
C LYS A 44 -6.60 -4.04 -6.81
N VAL A 45 -7.75 -4.64 -7.05
CA VAL A 45 -7.89 -6.08 -7.35
C VAL A 45 -8.69 -6.21 -8.63
N LEU A 46 -8.14 -6.94 -9.61
CA LEU A 46 -8.78 -7.14 -10.92
C LEU A 46 -9.26 -5.83 -11.58
N GLY A 47 -8.52 -4.74 -11.40
CA GLY A 47 -8.83 -3.42 -11.98
C GLY A 47 -9.77 -2.54 -11.17
N SER A 48 -10.40 -3.06 -10.11
CA SER A 48 -11.27 -2.32 -9.20
C SER A 48 -10.52 -1.86 -7.95
N VAL A 49 -10.80 -0.64 -7.45
CA VAL A 49 -10.28 -0.17 -6.16
C VAL A 49 -11.03 -0.89 -5.04
N VAL A 50 -10.30 -1.49 -4.11
CA VAL A 50 -10.88 -2.19 -2.95
C VAL A 50 -10.61 -1.48 -1.63
N GLU A 51 -9.57 -0.65 -1.59
CA GLU A 51 -9.17 0.13 -0.42
C GLU A 51 -8.40 1.37 -0.91
N GLU A 52 -8.61 2.51 -0.27
CA GLU A 52 -7.94 3.79 -0.56
C GLU A 52 -7.77 4.54 0.75
N SER A 53 -6.63 5.19 0.93
CA SER A 53 -6.26 5.93 2.14
C SER A 53 -5.44 7.15 1.77
N ASP A 54 -5.77 8.29 2.38
CA ASP A 54 -5.03 9.55 2.24
C ASP A 54 -4.06 9.80 3.41
N GLU A 55 -3.99 8.88 4.37
CA GLU A 55 -3.23 9.03 5.63
C GLU A 55 -1.75 8.63 5.49
N GLY A 56 -1.34 8.14 4.32
CA GLY A 56 0.01 7.65 4.08
C GLY A 56 0.23 6.20 4.51
N TRP A 57 -0.82 5.47 4.86
CA TRP A 57 -0.74 4.04 5.13
C TRP A 57 -1.98 3.30 4.64
N ILE A 58 -1.83 2.01 4.32
CA ILE A 58 -2.92 1.13 3.88
C ILE A 58 -2.60 -0.32 4.24
N ASN A 59 -3.62 -1.15 4.45
CA ASN A 59 -3.41 -2.58 4.66
C ASN A 59 -3.58 -3.35 3.35
N ILE A 60 -2.74 -4.36 3.15
CA ILE A 60 -2.83 -5.31 2.03
C ILE A 60 -2.91 -6.73 2.58
N GLY A 61 -3.29 -7.71 1.76
CA GLY A 61 -3.57 -9.06 2.25
C GLY A 61 -5.07 -9.33 2.38
N GLY A 62 -5.45 -10.18 3.32
CA GLY A 62 -6.85 -10.60 3.50
C GLY A 62 -7.39 -11.46 2.35
N ALA A 63 -8.67 -11.81 2.37
CA ALA A 63 -9.27 -12.71 1.39
C ALA A 63 -9.10 -12.23 -0.07
N SER A 64 -9.05 -10.92 -0.30
CA SER A 64 -8.85 -10.34 -1.63
C SER A 64 -7.43 -10.53 -2.17
N SER A 65 -6.44 -10.85 -1.33
CA SER A 65 -5.05 -11.12 -1.75
C SER A 65 -4.84 -12.49 -2.38
N ILE A 66 -5.83 -13.38 -2.34
CA ILE A 66 -5.85 -14.59 -3.19
C ILE A 66 -5.82 -14.19 -4.67
N LEU A 67 -6.35 -13.01 -4.98
CA LEU A 67 -6.24 -12.36 -6.27
C LEU A 67 -5.05 -11.39 -6.24
N LEU A 68 -4.52 -11.08 -7.42
CA LEU A 68 -3.43 -10.11 -7.53
C LEU A 68 -3.90 -8.72 -7.05
N GLN A 69 -3.34 -8.26 -5.94
CA GLN A 69 -3.47 -6.91 -5.44
C GLN A 69 -2.38 -6.03 -6.05
N VAL A 70 -2.76 -4.83 -6.47
CA VAL A 70 -1.86 -3.81 -6.99
C VAL A 70 -1.93 -2.61 -6.07
N VAL A 71 -0.84 -2.33 -5.38
CA VAL A 71 -0.69 -1.15 -4.54
C VAL A 71 -0.23 0.01 -5.41
N GLN A 72 -0.97 1.12 -5.34
CA GLN A 72 -0.63 2.33 -6.05
C GLN A 72 -0.45 3.48 -5.06
N ALA A 73 0.45 4.39 -5.39
CA ALA A 73 0.65 5.64 -4.67
C ALA A 73 0.46 6.81 -5.63
N ARG A 74 0.12 7.98 -5.10
CA ARG A 74 0.00 9.21 -5.87
C ARG A 74 0.79 10.33 -5.19
N GLY A 75 1.58 11.06 -5.95
CA GLY A 75 2.43 12.12 -5.42
C GLY A 75 2.86 13.11 -6.51
N GLN A 76 3.78 14.00 -6.14
CA GLN A 76 4.28 15.02 -7.05
C GLN A 76 5.45 14.49 -7.88
N ARG A 77 5.56 14.90 -9.15
CA ARG A 77 6.65 14.45 -10.02
C ARG A 77 8.03 14.80 -9.41
N GLY A 78 8.90 13.79 -9.31
CA GLY A 78 10.24 13.93 -8.73
C GLY A 78 10.29 13.79 -7.20
N GLU A 79 9.14 13.77 -6.53
CA GLU A 79 9.07 13.40 -5.12
C GLU A 79 9.45 11.92 -4.96
N THR A 80 10.19 11.63 -3.88
CA THR A 80 10.59 10.26 -3.54
C THR A 80 9.97 9.87 -2.21
N VAL A 81 9.22 8.78 -2.21
CA VAL A 81 8.61 8.19 -1.01
C VAL A 81 9.28 6.89 -0.64
N ARG A 82 9.43 6.70 0.67
CA ARG A 82 9.85 5.44 1.26
C ARG A 82 8.63 4.65 1.68
N LEU A 83 8.46 3.48 1.09
CA LEU A 83 7.39 2.54 1.39
C LEU A 83 7.94 1.44 2.30
N GLU A 84 7.32 1.26 3.46
CA GLU A 84 7.61 0.23 4.43
C GLU A 84 6.47 -0.79 4.44
N PHE A 85 6.82 -2.05 4.21
CA PHE A 85 5.91 -3.20 4.21
C PHE A 85 6.20 -4.04 5.45
N GLY A 86 5.24 -4.16 6.35
CA GLY A 86 5.45 -4.73 7.67
C GLY A 86 4.21 -5.31 8.28
N GLU A 87 4.16 -5.26 9.61
CA GLU A 87 3.01 -5.66 10.41
C GLU A 87 1.77 -4.86 9.99
N GLU A 88 0.60 -5.49 10.12
CA GLU A 88 -0.70 -4.84 9.90
C GLU A 88 -0.77 -3.56 10.73
N VAL A 89 -1.24 -2.47 10.12
CA VAL A 89 -1.51 -1.23 10.86
C VAL A 89 -2.91 -1.34 11.43
N THR A 90 -3.03 -1.32 12.76
CA THR A 90 -4.32 -1.23 13.44
C THR A 90 -4.55 0.20 13.95
N GLU A 91 -5.80 0.65 14.05
CA GLU A 91 -6.12 2.02 14.53
C GLU A 91 -5.57 2.29 15.95
N ASP A 92 -5.37 1.24 16.76
CA ASP A 92 -4.74 1.33 18.08
C ASP A 92 -3.23 1.68 18.01
N ASP A 93 -2.56 1.29 16.92
CA ASP A 93 -1.14 1.60 16.69
C ASP A 93 -0.91 3.10 16.37
N GLU A 94 -1.95 3.81 15.94
CA GLU A 94 -1.89 5.25 15.64
C GLU A 94 -2.11 6.13 16.88
N GLN A 95 -2.94 5.68 17.84
CA GLN A 95 -3.17 6.45 19.08
C GLN A 95 -1.96 6.51 20.02
N THR A 96 -0.98 5.62 19.82
CA THR A 96 0.13 5.42 20.77
C THR A 96 1.46 6.01 20.29
N ARG A 97 1.50 6.71 19.14
CA ARG A 97 2.75 7.19 18.52
C ARG A 97 2.82 8.70 18.31
#